data_AF-A0A6L5FIY0-F1
#
_entry.id   AF-A0A6L5FIY0-F1
#
_cell.length_a   1.000
_cell.length_b   1.000
_cell.length_c   1.000
_cell.angle_alpha   90.00
_cell.angle_beta   90.00
_cell.angle_gamma   90.00
#
_symmetry.space_group_name_H-M   'P 1'
#
loop_
_entity.id
_entity.type
_entity.pdbx_description
1 polymer ?
#
loop_
_entity_poly.entity_id
_entity_poly.type
_entity_poly.pdbx_seq_one_letter_code
_entity_poly.pdbx_strand_id
1 'polypeptide(L)'
;MTFSFLERLKPEWRYPSNPAEQAWPNEDAPAPPRGAASGIGRLLWTGTRPLIHPDARMIITFSAKSACTTVTVWFLHHLGHAKAAHDFHHWPHNYRAKVYYRSQIYLNAFDLDLSRFKLVKIVRDPFDRAVSSFRHALRTGIADADIVRLLGRQDLQSAGLSFSEFLDFLELTDLQTCNPHYRVQRHPIEDALPVHHLINISTENLYRRLNDVEADLGLPRTYLAEMPWIKAMNDRRFGVGGVSDVTDAYAVRFNRRTARRGPWPSYRALLTPVARERLARLYAVDVEAYANQPGSPGAPDQDPAPGPGRMRSGHGQASRVILAPK
;
A
#
# COMPACT_ATOMS: atom_id res chain seq x y z
N MET A 1 10.09 21.64 -38.14
CA MET A 1 8.73 21.31 -37.65
C MET A 1 8.83 20.02 -36.85
N THR A 2 8.90 20.14 -35.53
CA THR A 2 9.13 19.05 -34.57
C THR A 2 7.79 18.51 -34.10
N PHE A 3 7.42 17.31 -34.55
CA PHE A 3 6.28 16.57 -33.99
C PHE A 3 6.73 15.84 -32.71
N SER A 4 6.10 16.19 -31.60
CA SER A 4 6.29 15.59 -30.28
C SER A 4 5.87 14.10 -30.28
N PHE A 5 6.77 13.25 -29.82
CA PHE A 5 6.56 11.81 -29.55
C PHE A 5 5.39 11.53 -28.58
N LEU A 6 4.91 12.54 -27.85
CA LEU A 6 3.86 12.40 -26.83
C LEU A 6 2.42 12.36 -27.39
N GLU A 7 2.19 12.73 -28.65
CA GLU A 7 0.81 12.72 -29.20
C GLU A 7 0.37 11.36 -29.77
N ARG A 8 1.29 10.42 -30.00
CA ARG A 8 0.98 9.11 -30.59
C ARG A 8 0.52 8.03 -29.60
N LEU A 9 0.36 8.35 -28.31
CA LEU A 9 0.02 7.37 -27.26
C LEU A 9 -1.30 7.66 -26.53
N LYS A 10 -2.28 8.29 -27.17
CA LYS A 10 -3.64 8.40 -26.61
C LYS A 10 -4.58 7.37 -27.25
N PRO A 11 -4.65 6.11 -26.77
CA PRO A 11 -5.82 5.31 -27.03
C PRO A 11 -6.99 5.90 -26.23
N GLU A 12 -8.15 6.01 -26.86
CA GLU A 12 -9.42 6.32 -26.18
C GLU A 12 -9.78 5.16 -25.22
N TRP A 13 -9.22 5.19 -24.02
CA TRP A 13 -9.43 4.15 -23.02
C TRP A 13 -10.58 4.53 -22.10
N ARG A 14 -11.69 3.80 -22.20
CA ARG A 14 -12.81 3.90 -21.25
C ARG A 14 -12.47 3.15 -19.97
N TYR A 15 -12.81 3.74 -18.83
CA TYR A 15 -12.67 3.15 -17.50
C TYR A 15 -13.52 1.87 -17.41
N PRO A 16 -12.95 0.69 -17.10
CA PRO A 16 -13.78 -0.44 -16.75
C PRO A 16 -14.35 -0.27 -15.34
N SER A 17 -15.65 -0.51 -15.22
CA SER A 17 -16.45 -0.40 -13.99
C SER A 17 -16.25 -1.58 -13.03
N ASN A 18 -15.39 -2.54 -13.37
CA ASN A 18 -15.18 -3.78 -12.60
C ASN A 18 -13.80 -3.82 -11.92
N PRO A 19 -13.71 -3.81 -10.58
CA PRO A 19 -12.45 -3.95 -9.85
C PRO A 19 -11.78 -5.33 -10.00
N ALA A 20 -12.45 -6.34 -10.56
CA ALA A 20 -11.80 -7.59 -10.97
C ALA A 20 -10.88 -7.42 -12.19
N GLU A 21 -11.05 -6.36 -12.98
CA GLU A 21 -10.10 -5.96 -14.03
C GLU A 21 -8.89 -5.16 -13.48
N GLN A 22 -8.80 -4.99 -12.14
CA GLN A 22 -7.53 -4.66 -11.47
C GLN A 22 -6.68 -5.91 -11.23
N ALA A 23 -6.81 -6.91 -12.10
CA ALA A 23 -5.81 -7.96 -12.25
C ALA A 23 -4.46 -7.27 -12.50
N TRP A 24 -3.51 -7.49 -11.60
CA TRP A 24 -2.11 -7.13 -11.84
C TRP A 24 -1.69 -7.91 -13.09
N PRO A 25 -1.28 -7.22 -14.17
CA PRO A 25 -1.27 -7.84 -15.49
C PRO A 25 -0.12 -8.82 -15.57
N ASN A 26 -0.45 -10.11 -15.71
CA ASN A 26 0.53 -11.15 -16.09
C ASN A 26 0.52 -11.42 -17.60
N GLU A 27 -0.53 -11.05 -18.34
CA GLU A 27 -0.64 -11.41 -19.77
C GLU A 27 0.21 -10.52 -20.70
N ASP A 28 0.53 -9.27 -20.29
CA ASP A 28 1.40 -8.35 -21.06
C ASP A 28 2.70 -7.99 -20.30
N ALA A 29 3.19 -8.88 -19.44
CA ALA A 29 4.43 -8.64 -18.74
C ALA A 29 5.62 -8.72 -19.72
N PRO A 30 6.58 -7.77 -19.70
CA PRO A 30 7.76 -7.88 -20.55
C PRO A 30 8.49 -9.19 -20.27
N ALA A 31 9.09 -9.78 -21.30
CA ALA A 31 9.95 -10.94 -21.13
C ALA A 31 11.03 -10.64 -20.07
N PRO A 32 11.46 -11.64 -19.28
CA PRO A 32 12.52 -11.45 -18.30
C PRO A 32 13.78 -10.86 -18.97
N PRO A 33 14.37 -9.78 -18.44
CA PRO A 33 15.63 -9.25 -18.95
C PRO A 33 16.74 -10.28 -18.73
N ARG A 34 17.82 -10.19 -19.52
CA ARG A 34 18.93 -11.14 -19.46
C ARG A 34 19.46 -11.35 -18.03
N GLY A 35 19.71 -10.26 -17.30
CA GLY A 35 20.16 -10.32 -15.92
C GLY A 35 19.19 -10.93 -14.92
N ALA A 36 17.90 -11.08 -15.24
CA ALA A 36 16.93 -11.80 -14.41
C ALA A 36 17.21 -13.32 -14.34
N ALA A 37 18.06 -13.85 -15.22
CA ALA A 37 18.51 -15.24 -15.13
C ALA A 37 19.63 -15.45 -14.07
N SER A 38 20.20 -14.39 -13.48
CA SER A 38 21.21 -14.50 -12.41
C SER A 38 20.61 -14.97 -11.07
N GLY A 39 21.43 -15.36 -10.09
CA GLY A 39 20.96 -15.78 -8.76
C GLY A 39 20.07 -14.72 -8.09
N ILE A 40 20.59 -13.51 -7.89
CA ILE A 40 19.85 -12.37 -7.34
C ILE A 40 18.73 -11.92 -8.29
N GLY A 41 19.00 -11.86 -9.60
CA GLY A 41 18.02 -11.45 -10.61
C GLY A 41 16.75 -12.30 -10.58
N ARG A 42 16.88 -13.62 -10.41
CA ARG A 42 15.73 -14.54 -10.30
C ARG A 42 14.89 -14.25 -9.05
N LEU A 43 15.53 -13.94 -7.92
CA LEU A 43 14.82 -13.60 -6.67
C LEU A 43 14.06 -12.28 -6.78
N LEU A 44 14.51 -11.34 -7.62
CA LEU A 44 13.87 -10.04 -7.83
C LEU A 44 12.82 -10.07 -8.95
N TRP A 45 12.95 -10.95 -9.95
CA TRP A 45 12.00 -11.06 -11.06
C TRP A 45 10.76 -11.90 -10.71
N THR A 46 10.00 -11.45 -9.72
CA THR A 46 8.78 -12.13 -9.22
C THR A 46 7.51 -11.37 -9.60
N GLY A 47 6.33 -11.95 -9.33
CA GLY A 47 5.04 -11.28 -9.59
C GLY A 47 4.86 -9.94 -8.86
N THR A 48 5.53 -9.74 -7.71
CA THR A 48 5.70 -8.42 -7.08
C THR A 48 7.12 -7.95 -7.25
N ARG A 49 7.36 -7.37 -8.41
CA ARG A 49 8.66 -6.80 -8.75
C ARG A 49 9.09 -5.70 -7.77
N PRO A 50 10.36 -5.68 -7.33
CA PRO A 50 10.91 -4.57 -6.55
C PRO A 50 11.01 -3.30 -7.40
N LEU A 51 11.18 -2.16 -6.75
CA LEU A 51 11.67 -0.96 -7.41
C LEU A 51 13.20 -0.98 -7.38
N ILE A 52 13.84 -0.56 -8.47
CA ILE A 52 15.29 -0.51 -8.62
C ILE A 52 15.71 0.87 -9.13
N HIS A 53 16.52 1.57 -8.34
CA HIS A 53 17.16 2.80 -8.77
C HIS A 53 18.61 2.48 -9.16
N PRO A 54 18.94 2.40 -10.46
CA PRO A 54 20.28 2.00 -10.88
C PRO A 54 21.37 2.99 -10.43
N ASP A 55 21.14 4.29 -10.59
CA ASP A 55 22.15 5.31 -10.28
C ASP A 55 22.41 5.42 -8.77
N ALA A 56 21.36 5.45 -7.95
CA ALA A 56 21.46 5.44 -6.49
C ALA A 56 21.82 4.06 -5.91
N ARG A 57 21.94 3.02 -6.74
CA ARG A 57 22.18 1.63 -6.35
C ARG A 57 21.26 1.17 -5.20
N MET A 58 19.96 1.36 -5.39
CA MET A 58 18.94 1.06 -4.39
C MET A 58 17.92 0.06 -4.92
N ILE A 59 17.60 -0.95 -4.11
CA ILE A 59 16.49 -1.88 -4.34
C ILE A 59 15.46 -1.64 -3.24
N ILE A 60 14.20 -1.48 -3.61
CA ILE A 60 13.09 -1.35 -2.66
C ILE A 60 12.14 -2.53 -2.83
N THR A 61 11.95 -3.26 -1.75
CA THR A 61 10.85 -4.22 -1.62
C THR A 61 9.84 -3.69 -0.61
N PHE A 62 8.56 -3.82 -0.96
CA PHE A 62 7.48 -3.52 -0.03
C PHE A 62 6.35 -4.49 -0.21
N SER A 63 5.61 -4.69 0.86
CA SER A 63 4.39 -5.46 0.84
C SER A 63 3.22 -4.55 0.50
N ALA A 64 2.23 -5.09 -0.23
CA ALA A 64 0.96 -4.41 -0.34
C ALA A 64 0.41 -4.14 1.08
N LYS A 65 -0.24 -2.99 1.24
CA LYS A 65 -0.75 -2.48 2.52
C LYS A 65 0.30 -1.96 3.52
N SER A 66 1.56 -1.82 3.10
CA SER A 66 2.67 -1.24 3.90
C SER A 66 3.12 0.11 3.31
N ALA A 67 2.18 1.07 3.16
CA ALA A 67 2.41 2.40 2.56
C ALA A 67 3.00 2.42 1.13
N CYS A 68 2.90 1.31 0.38
CA CYS A 68 3.38 1.14 -0.99
C CYS A 68 3.14 2.32 -1.96
N THR A 69 1.99 3.00 -1.88
CA THR A 69 1.69 4.15 -2.74
C THR A 69 2.60 5.34 -2.46
N THR A 70 2.79 5.68 -1.18
CA THR A 70 3.69 6.77 -0.76
C THR A 70 5.13 6.46 -1.16
N VAL A 71 5.57 5.23 -0.88
CA VAL A 71 6.91 4.76 -1.25
C VAL A 71 7.13 4.80 -2.76
N THR A 72 6.11 4.47 -3.56
CA THR A 72 6.19 4.57 -5.02
C THR A 72 6.35 6.02 -5.48
N VAL A 73 5.62 6.98 -4.88
CA VAL A 73 5.78 8.41 -5.21
C VAL A 73 7.18 8.90 -4.82
N TRP A 74 7.66 8.55 -3.62
CA TRP A 74 9.01 8.88 -3.16
C TRP A 74 10.09 8.34 -4.09
N PHE A 75 9.99 7.06 -4.47
CA PHE A 75 10.91 6.45 -5.43
C PHE A 75 10.89 7.16 -6.79
N LEU A 76 9.70 7.43 -7.33
CA LEU A 76 9.56 8.11 -8.61
C LEU A 76 10.05 9.56 -8.55
N HIS A 77 10.02 10.20 -7.38
CA HIS A 77 10.62 11.51 -7.18
C HIS A 77 12.14 11.46 -7.35
N HIS A 78 12.82 10.53 -6.66
CA HIS A 78 14.27 10.36 -6.80
C HIS A 78 14.72 9.90 -8.18
N LEU A 79 13.90 9.08 -8.85
CA LEU A 79 14.13 8.70 -10.24
C LEU A 79 13.89 9.85 -11.25
N GLY A 80 13.44 11.03 -10.80
CA GLY A 80 13.09 12.15 -11.69
C GLY A 80 11.78 11.94 -12.48
N HIS A 81 11.01 10.91 -12.14
CA HIS A 81 9.78 10.50 -12.85
C HIS A 81 8.49 11.01 -12.21
N ALA A 82 8.52 11.69 -11.06
CA ALA A 82 7.32 12.07 -10.32
C ALA A 82 6.31 12.88 -11.16
N LYS A 83 6.77 13.87 -11.94
CA LYS A 83 5.89 14.68 -12.79
C LYS A 83 5.24 13.83 -13.88
N ALA A 84 6.05 13.08 -14.64
CA ALA A 84 5.56 12.21 -15.71
C ALA A 84 4.56 11.17 -15.18
N ALA A 85 4.83 10.61 -14.00
CA ALA A 85 3.96 9.64 -13.37
C ALA A 85 2.62 10.24 -12.91
N HIS A 86 2.65 11.45 -12.36
CA HIS A 86 1.44 12.18 -11.96
C HIS A 86 0.57 12.55 -13.17
N ASP A 87 1.19 13.05 -14.25
CA ASP A 87 0.49 13.41 -15.50
C ASP A 87 -0.10 12.18 -16.20
N PHE A 88 0.58 11.03 -16.12
CA PHE A 88 0.10 9.77 -16.69
C PHE A 88 -1.17 9.27 -15.98
N HIS A 89 -1.16 9.24 -14.64
CA HIS A 89 -2.30 8.76 -13.87
C HIS A 89 -2.23 9.18 -12.39
N HIS A 90 -3.36 9.56 -11.80
CA HIS A 90 -3.43 9.97 -10.38
C HIS A 90 -2.97 8.88 -9.38
N TRP A 91 -3.08 7.61 -9.77
CA TRP A 91 -2.60 6.46 -9.01
C TRP A 91 -1.22 6.01 -9.51
N PRO A 92 -0.14 6.18 -8.71
CA PRO A 92 1.24 5.95 -9.16
C PRO A 92 1.55 4.50 -9.55
N HIS A 93 0.78 3.53 -9.04
CA HIS A 93 0.99 2.13 -9.39
C HIS A 93 0.68 1.84 -10.87
N ASN A 94 -0.16 2.66 -11.54
CA ASN A 94 -0.37 2.54 -12.98
C ASN A 94 0.88 2.93 -13.76
N TYR A 95 1.54 4.03 -13.41
CA TYR A 95 2.82 4.39 -14.03
C TYR A 95 3.89 3.34 -13.74
N ARG A 96 3.96 2.86 -12.50
CA ARG A 96 4.88 1.79 -12.10
C ARG A 96 4.75 0.55 -12.99
N ALA A 97 3.52 0.05 -13.15
CA ALA A 97 3.25 -1.19 -13.89
C ALA A 97 3.35 -1.01 -15.41
N LYS A 98 2.78 0.08 -15.95
CA LYS A 98 2.62 0.28 -17.40
C LYS A 98 3.78 0.99 -18.07
N VAL A 99 4.58 1.75 -17.31
CA VAL A 99 5.70 2.54 -17.85
C VAL A 99 7.03 2.11 -17.23
N TYR A 100 7.19 2.25 -15.92
CA TYR A 100 8.49 2.03 -15.27
C TYR A 100 9.01 0.59 -15.41
N TYR A 101 8.21 -0.44 -15.11
CA TYR A 101 8.65 -1.83 -15.26
C TYR A 101 8.91 -2.28 -16.71
N ARG A 102 8.47 -1.50 -17.70
CA ARG A 102 8.75 -1.72 -19.12
C ARG A 102 9.87 -0.83 -19.66
N SER A 103 10.37 0.11 -18.84
CA SER A 103 11.38 1.06 -19.25
C SER A 103 12.76 0.41 -19.33
N GLN A 104 13.59 0.93 -20.23
CA GLN A 104 14.98 0.46 -20.37
C GLN A 104 15.78 0.69 -19.08
N ILE A 105 15.48 1.74 -18.31
CA ILE A 105 16.12 2.01 -17.01
C ILE A 105 15.91 0.84 -16.05
N TYR A 106 14.68 0.31 -15.97
CA TYR A 106 14.38 -0.83 -15.11
C TYR A 106 14.97 -2.13 -15.65
N LEU A 107 14.80 -2.40 -16.94
CA LEU A 107 15.26 -3.66 -17.55
C LEU A 107 16.79 -3.78 -17.53
N ASN A 108 17.52 -2.70 -17.87
CA ASN A 108 18.98 -2.68 -17.83
C ASN A 108 19.54 -2.75 -16.42
N ALA A 109 18.78 -2.37 -15.39
CA ALA A 109 19.27 -2.47 -14.01
C ALA A 109 19.58 -3.92 -13.61
N PHE A 110 18.95 -4.90 -14.26
CA PHE A 110 19.24 -6.33 -14.03
C PHE A 110 20.60 -6.77 -14.59
N ASP A 111 21.16 -6.04 -15.54
CA ASP A 111 22.50 -6.34 -16.08
C ASP A 111 23.63 -5.77 -15.20
N LEU A 112 23.29 -5.00 -14.17
CA LEU A 112 24.22 -4.50 -13.17
C LEU A 112 24.48 -5.54 -12.08
N ASP A 113 25.58 -5.35 -11.35
CA ASP A 113 25.86 -6.13 -10.13
C ASP A 113 24.95 -5.69 -8.98
N LEU A 114 23.76 -6.30 -8.93
CA LEU A 114 22.72 -6.05 -7.94
C LEU A 114 23.15 -6.41 -6.50
N SER A 115 24.24 -7.17 -6.31
CA SER A 115 24.79 -7.45 -4.98
C SER A 115 25.37 -6.20 -4.30
N ARG A 116 25.68 -5.17 -5.10
CA ARG A 116 26.23 -3.89 -4.63
C ARG A 116 25.17 -2.84 -4.32
N PHE A 117 23.90 -3.22 -4.35
CA PHE A 117 22.78 -2.32 -4.12
C PHE A 117 22.34 -2.39 -2.66
N LYS A 118 21.94 -1.24 -2.08
CA LYS A 118 21.33 -1.20 -0.76
C LYS A 118 19.87 -1.65 -0.85
N LEU A 119 19.51 -2.63 -0.04
CA LEU A 119 18.15 -3.15 0.06
C LEU A 119 17.37 -2.37 1.13
N VAL A 120 16.27 -1.75 0.71
CA VAL A 120 15.29 -1.08 1.55
C VAL A 120 14.02 -1.94 1.59
N LYS A 121 13.59 -2.33 2.78
CA LYS A 121 12.41 -3.14 3.03
C LYS A 121 11.37 -2.32 3.80
N ILE A 122 10.16 -2.23 3.24
CA ILE A 122 9.03 -1.59 3.91
C ILE A 122 7.98 -2.63 4.24
N VAL A 123 7.72 -2.78 5.53
CA VAL A 123 6.74 -3.70 6.10
C VAL A 123 5.75 -2.96 6.98
N ARG A 124 4.74 -3.70 7.40
CA ARG A 124 3.79 -3.31 8.43
C ARG A 124 3.73 -4.44 9.45
N ASP A 125 3.35 -4.14 10.69
CA ASP A 125 3.00 -5.19 11.65
C ASP A 125 2.04 -6.21 10.98
N PRO A 126 2.32 -7.53 11.07
CA PRO A 126 1.53 -8.54 10.36
C PRO A 126 0.04 -8.53 10.74
N PHE A 127 -0.29 -8.24 12.01
CA PHE A 127 -1.66 -8.20 12.48
C PHE A 127 -2.41 -6.99 11.90
N ASP A 128 -1.80 -5.81 11.99
CA ASP A 128 -2.34 -4.59 11.39
C ASP A 128 -2.50 -4.71 9.87
N ARG A 129 -1.51 -5.36 9.23
CA ARG A 129 -1.55 -5.59 7.79
C ARG A 129 -2.76 -6.45 7.43
N ALA A 130 -3.02 -7.54 8.15
CA ALA A 130 -4.15 -8.42 7.89
C ALA A 130 -5.51 -7.68 7.97
N VAL A 131 -5.69 -6.80 8.94
CA VAL A 131 -6.89 -5.94 9.03
C VAL A 131 -7.00 -5.01 7.82
N SER A 132 -5.88 -4.42 7.40
CA SER A 132 -5.83 -3.57 6.20
C SER A 132 -6.15 -4.34 4.91
N SER A 133 -5.70 -5.59 4.84
CA SER A 133 -5.96 -6.52 3.75
C SER A 133 -7.42 -6.92 3.69
N PHE A 134 -8.03 -7.27 4.83
CA PHE A 134 -9.46 -7.57 4.95
C PHE A 134 -10.31 -6.42 4.43
N ARG A 135 -10.10 -5.20 4.97
CA ARG A 135 -10.83 -4.01 4.50
C ARG A 135 -10.65 -3.81 3.00
N HIS A 136 -9.43 -4.03 2.50
CA HIS A 136 -9.15 -3.87 1.08
C HIS A 136 -9.87 -4.90 0.22
N ALA A 137 -9.81 -6.18 0.60
CA ALA A 137 -10.46 -7.28 -0.08
C ALA A 137 -11.96 -7.06 -0.18
N LEU A 138 -12.60 -6.68 0.93
CA LEU A 138 -14.01 -6.34 0.94
C LEU A 138 -14.32 -5.09 0.08
N ARG A 139 -13.49 -4.05 0.16
CA ARG A 139 -13.70 -2.80 -0.59
C ARG A 139 -13.68 -3.00 -2.11
N THR A 140 -12.77 -3.84 -2.60
CA THR A 140 -12.52 -4.04 -4.04
C THR A 140 -13.14 -5.31 -4.59
N GLY A 141 -13.44 -6.30 -3.75
CA GLY A 141 -13.85 -7.61 -4.19
C GLY A 141 -12.72 -8.47 -4.77
N ILE A 142 -11.45 -8.10 -4.54
CA ILE A 142 -10.30 -8.77 -5.18
C ILE A 142 -10.15 -10.25 -4.78
N ALA A 143 -10.73 -10.65 -3.64
CA ALA A 143 -10.70 -12.02 -3.14
C ALA A 143 -12.01 -12.78 -3.38
N ASP A 144 -13.04 -12.16 -3.96
CA ASP A 144 -14.39 -12.73 -3.99
C ASP A 144 -14.45 -14.07 -4.73
N ALA A 145 -13.77 -14.18 -5.88
CA ALA A 145 -13.75 -15.43 -6.65
C ALA A 145 -13.08 -16.57 -5.88
N ASP A 146 -11.98 -16.29 -5.18
CA ASP A 146 -11.28 -17.29 -4.36
C ASP A 146 -12.10 -17.66 -3.11
N ILE A 147 -12.76 -16.68 -2.48
CA ILE A 147 -13.65 -16.93 -1.33
C ILE A 147 -14.85 -17.79 -1.75
N VAL A 148 -15.47 -17.52 -2.90
CA VAL A 148 -16.54 -18.37 -3.44
C VAL A 148 -16.03 -19.79 -3.68
N ARG A 149 -14.85 -19.93 -4.29
CA ARG A 149 -14.25 -21.24 -4.60
C ARG A 149 -13.90 -22.04 -3.34
N LEU A 150 -13.28 -21.40 -2.35
CA LEU A 150 -12.72 -22.08 -1.17
C LEU A 150 -13.73 -22.23 -0.02
N LEU A 151 -14.63 -21.27 0.16
CA LEU A 151 -15.61 -21.27 1.26
C LEU A 151 -17.06 -21.51 0.80
N GLY A 152 -17.34 -21.55 -0.52
CA GLY A 152 -18.70 -21.69 -1.04
C GLY A 152 -19.60 -20.47 -0.80
N ARG A 153 -19.03 -19.33 -0.39
CA ARG A 153 -19.79 -18.13 -0.01
C ARG A 153 -20.21 -17.29 -1.21
N GLN A 154 -21.41 -17.52 -1.72
CA GLN A 154 -21.96 -16.81 -2.90
C GLN A 154 -22.63 -15.47 -2.57
N ASP A 155 -22.94 -15.21 -1.29
CA ASP A 155 -23.71 -14.06 -0.82
C ASP A 155 -22.85 -12.84 -0.42
N LEU A 156 -21.58 -12.78 -0.81
CA LEU A 156 -20.65 -11.71 -0.41
C LEU A 156 -21.14 -10.30 -0.75
N GLN A 157 -21.92 -10.16 -1.84
CA GLN A 157 -22.47 -8.87 -2.25
C GLN A 157 -23.59 -8.37 -1.34
N SER A 158 -24.46 -9.29 -0.92
CA SER A 158 -25.66 -8.98 -0.14
C SER A 158 -25.38 -9.01 1.36
N ALA A 159 -24.68 -10.04 1.84
CA ALA A 159 -24.43 -10.28 3.25
C ALA A 159 -23.09 -9.70 3.75
N GLY A 160 -22.15 -9.43 2.84
CA GLY A 160 -20.81 -9.01 3.20
C GLY A 160 -19.94 -10.15 3.75
N LEU A 161 -18.85 -9.76 4.42
CA LEU A 161 -17.83 -10.67 4.94
C LEU A 161 -17.40 -10.20 6.34
N SER A 162 -17.24 -11.12 7.29
CA SER A 162 -16.62 -10.84 8.59
C SER A 162 -15.11 -11.06 8.57
N PHE A 163 -14.40 -10.56 9.59
CA PHE A 163 -12.96 -10.80 9.67
C PHE A 163 -12.65 -12.27 9.98
N SER A 164 -13.45 -12.92 10.83
CA SER A 164 -13.36 -14.37 11.04
C SER A 164 -13.46 -15.16 9.74
N GLU A 165 -14.46 -14.86 8.90
CA GLU A 165 -14.65 -15.53 7.61
C GLU A 165 -13.50 -15.25 6.63
N PHE A 166 -12.93 -14.05 6.69
CA PHE A 166 -11.72 -13.74 5.93
C PHE A 166 -10.52 -14.57 6.41
N LEU A 167 -10.37 -14.81 7.72
CA LEU A 167 -9.32 -15.70 8.22
C LEU A 167 -9.55 -17.16 7.84
N ASP A 168 -10.81 -17.63 7.82
CA ASP A 168 -11.15 -18.98 7.32
C ASP A 168 -10.69 -19.15 5.87
N PHE A 169 -10.89 -18.12 5.04
CA PHE A 169 -10.38 -18.08 3.67
C PHE A 169 -8.84 -18.13 3.61
N LEU A 170 -8.15 -17.38 4.47
CA LEU A 170 -6.68 -17.37 4.48
C LEU A 170 -6.09 -18.72 4.92
N GLU A 171 -6.75 -19.45 5.83
CA GLU A 171 -6.33 -20.78 6.27
C GLU A 171 -6.39 -21.84 5.16
N LEU A 172 -7.22 -21.61 4.14
CA LEU A 172 -7.33 -22.46 2.94
C LEU A 172 -6.48 -21.95 1.76
N THR A 173 -5.72 -20.87 1.95
CA THR A 173 -4.95 -20.21 0.90
C THR A 173 -3.46 -20.47 1.08
N ASP A 174 -2.75 -20.82 0.01
CA ASP A 174 -1.29 -20.82 0.02
C ASP A 174 -0.74 -19.38 0.08
N LEU A 175 -0.43 -18.94 1.29
CA LEU A 175 0.07 -17.60 1.58
C LEU A 175 1.50 -17.33 1.06
N GLN A 176 2.16 -18.30 0.41
CA GLN A 176 3.45 -18.09 -0.25
C GLN A 176 3.30 -17.64 -1.71
N THR A 177 2.17 -17.97 -2.34
CA THR A 177 1.99 -17.75 -3.79
C THR A 177 0.72 -16.97 -4.14
N CYS A 178 -0.17 -16.72 -3.18
CA CYS A 178 -1.45 -16.04 -3.41
C CYS A 178 -1.33 -14.56 -3.79
N ASN A 179 -2.49 -13.89 -3.89
CA ASN A 179 -2.55 -12.46 -4.17
C ASN A 179 -1.68 -11.65 -3.18
N PRO A 180 -0.84 -10.71 -3.67
CA PRO A 180 0.11 -9.99 -2.83
C PRO A 180 -0.53 -9.10 -1.75
N HIS A 181 -1.84 -8.83 -1.83
CA HIS A 181 -2.55 -8.05 -0.81
C HIS A 181 -2.71 -8.77 0.52
N TYR A 182 -2.65 -10.10 0.54
CA TYR A 182 -2.72 -10.90 1.76
C TYR A 182 -1.65 -12.01 1.81
N ARG A 183 -0.75 -12.06 0.84
CA ARG A 183 0.44 -12.92 0.88
C ARG A 183 1.38 -12.55 2.04
N VAL A 184 2.25 -13.46 2.47
CA VAL A 184 3.36 -13.13 3.40
C VAL A 184 4.20 -11.96 2.88
N GLN A 185 4.77 -11.20 3.81
CA GLN A 185 5.57 -10.01 3.54
C GLN A 185 7.02 -10.35 3.23
N ARG A 186 7.58 -11.37 3.87
CA ARG A 186 8.98 -11.78 3.65
C ARG A 186 9.25 -12.03 2.17
N HIS A 187 10.30 -11.41 1.66
CA HIS A 187 10.72 -11.51 0.28
C HIS A 187 11.99 -12.37 0.20
N PRO A 188 12.09 -13.35 -0.73
CA PRO A 188 13.26 -14.24 -0.83
C PRO A 188 14.61 -13.54 -1.02
N ILE A 189 14.62 -12.27 -1.41
CA ILE A 189 15.86 -11.49 -1.52
C ILE A 189 16.52 -11.25 -0.16
N GLU A 190 15.74 -11.26 0.92
CA GLU A 190 16.24 -11.03 2.28
C GLU A 190 17.21 -12.12 2.73
N ASP A 191 17.17 -13.31 2.11
CA ASP A 191 18.11 -14.39 2.37
C ASP A 191 19.40 -14.28 1.55
N ALA A 192 19.41 -13.44 0.51
CA ALA A 192 20.54 -13.27 -0.42
C ALA A 192 21.25 -11.92 -0.28
N LEU A 193 20.58 -10.90 0.25
CA LEU A 193 21.13 -9.56 0.47
C LEU A 193 20.81 -9.05 1.87
N PRO A 194 21.76 -8.36 2.54
CA PRO A 194 21.46 -7.72 3.81
C PRO A 194 20.43 -6.61 3.61
N VAL A 195 19.40 -6.62 4.45
CA VAL A 195 18.44 -5.52 4.53
C VAL A 195 19.12 -4.34 5.22
N HIS A 196 19.44 -3.30 4.45
CA HIS A 196 20.15 -2.13 4.97
C HIS A 196 19.20 -1.20 5.73
N HIS A 197 17.96 -1.09 5.25
CA HIS A 197 16.92 -0.31 5.89
C HIS A 197 15.63 -1.13 5.98
N LEU A 198 15.31 -1.61 7.18
CA LEU A 198 14.00 -2.17 7.50
C LEU A 198 13.15 -1.06 8.12
N ILE A 199 11.98 -0.79 7.53
CA ILE A 199 11.03 0.23 7.98
C ILE A 199 9.69 -0.45 8.27
N ASN A 200 9.30 -0.49 9.54
CA ASN A 200 7.98 -0.96 9.95
C ASN A 200 7.03 0.23 10.17
N ILE A 201 6.10 0.41 9.24
CA ILE A 201 5.19 1.58 9.27
C ILE A 201 4.14 1.54 10.39
N SER A 202 4.02 0.43 11.13
CA SER A 202 3.16 0.36 12.31
C SER A 202 3.82 0.93 13.56
N THR A 203 5.15 0.93 13.63
CA THR A 203 5.91 1.35 14.82
C THR A 203 6.79 2.57 14.55
N GLU A 204 6.94 2.99 13.29
CA GLU A 204 7.89 4.01 12.89
C GLU A 204 7.29 5.09 11.99
N ASN A 205 7.86 6.29 12.05
CA ASN A 205 7.51 7.36 11.13
C ASN A 205 8.15 7.13 9.75
N LEU A 206 7.32 6.73 8.78
CA LEU A 206 7.78 6.45 7.41
C LEU A 206 8.57 7.60 6.79
N TYR A 207 8.14 8.85 6.94
CA TYR A 207 8.79 9.97 6.25
C TYR A 207 10.18 10.20 6.83
N ARG A 208 10.31 10.17 8.16
CA ARG A 208 11.62 10.24 8.82
C ARG A 208 12.53 9.10 8.35
N ARG A 209 12.06 7.85 8.37
CA ARG A 209 12.89 6.70 7.97
C ARG A 209 13.27 6.74 6.49
N LEU A 210 12.42 7.26 5.60
CA LEU A 210 12.80 7.50 4.20
C LEU A 210 13.87 8.59 4.07
N ASN A 211 13.85 9.61 4.91
CA ASN A 211 14.92 10.61 4.93
C ASN A 211 16.25 10.05 5.47
N ASP A 212 16.22 9.06 6.36
CA ASP A 212 17.43 8.34 6.79
C ASP A 212 18.04 7.55 5.61
N VAL A 213 17.19 6.92 4.78
CA VAL A 213 17.61 6.26 3.52
C VAL A 213 18.24 7.27 2.56
N GLU A 214 17.65 8.46 2.42
CA GLU A 214 18.20 9.52 1.56
C GLU A 214 19.59 9.93 2.02
N ALA A 215 19.77 10.20 3.31
CA ALA A 215 21.06 10.58 3.88
C ALA A 215 22.13 9.51 3.66
N ASP A 216 21.79 8.23 3.89
CA ASP A 216 22.70 7.09 3.71
C ASP A 216 23.06 6.82 2.23
N LEU A 217 22.23 7.26 1.29
CA LEU A 217 22.48 7.15 -0.15
C LEU A 217 23.03 8.45 -0.78
N GLY A 218 23.19 9.52 0.00
CA GLY A 218 23.59 10.84 -0.51
C GLY A 218 22.53 11.48 -1.42
N LEU A 219 21.26 11.11 -1.28
CA LEU A 219 20.14 11.68 -2.03
C LEU A 219 19.67 13.00 -1.38
N PRO A 220 19.13 13.95 -2.17
CA PRO A 220 18.50 15.14 -1.62
C PRO A 220 17.36 14.79 -0.67
N ARG A 221 17.23 15.58 0.40
CA ARG A 221 16.13 15.38 1.35
C ARG A 221 14.78 15.66 0.70
N THR A 222 13.82 14.76 0.89
CA THR A 222 12.44 14.97 0.43
C THR A 222 11.54 15.49 1.55
N TYR A 223 10.66 16.45 1.21
CA TYR A 223 9.59 16.94 2.08
C TYR A 223 8.25 16.32 1.68
N LEU A 224 8.10 15.00 1.90
CA LEU A 224 6.94 14.22 1.44
C LEU A 224 5.59 14.76 1.94
N ALA A 225 5.54 15.26 3.17
CA ALA A 225 4.34 15.85 3.75
C ALA A 225 3.86 17.09 2.97
N GLU A 226 4.77 17.78 2.29
CA GLU A 226 4.49 19.02 1.58
C GLU A 226 4.10 18.80 0.13
N MET A 227 4.42 17.62 -0.43
CA MET A 227 4.14 17.28 -1.83
C MET A 227 2.64 17.32 -2.14
N PRO A 228 2.21 18.11 -3.15
CA PRO A 228 0.81 18.18 -3.55
C PRO A 228 0.19 16.82 -3.89
N TRP A 229 0.97 15.93 -4.53
CA TRP A 229 0.50 14.59 -4.88
C TRP A 229 0.21 13.74 -3.63
N ILE A 230 1.09 13.79 -2.62
CA ILE A 230 0.88 13.07 -1.35
C ILE A 230 -0.33 13.65 -0.60
N LYS A 231 -0.43 14.98 -0.50
CA LYS A 231 -1.59 15.66 0.12
C LYS A 231 -2.91 15.23 -0.52
N ALA A 232 -3.01 15.32 -1.84
CA ALA A 232 -4.22 14.95 -2.58
C ALA A 232 -4.61 13.47 -2.40
N MET A 233 -3.63 12.56 -2.28
CA MET A 233 -3.92 11.16 -2.00
C MET A 233 -4.38 10.92 -0.56
N ASN A 234 -3.81 11.64 0.40
CA ASN A 234 -4.20 11.54 1.80
C ASN A 234 -5.63 12.05 2.00
N ASP A 235 -6.00 13.19 1.41
CA ASP A 235 -7.36 13.75 1.50
C ASP A 235 -8.43 12.76 0.99
N ARG A 236 -8.12 12.03 -0.09
CA ARG A 236 -9.01 10.99 -0.64
C ARG A 236 -9.13 9.75 0.27
N ARG A 237 -8.12 9.48 1.11
CA ARG A 237 -8.11 8.33 2.05
C ARG A 237 -8.83 8.62 3.35
N PHE A 238 -8.84 9.87 3.81
CA PHE A 238 -9.41 10.27 5.10
C PHE A 238 -10.87 10.75 5.02
N GLY A 239 -11.48 10.83 3.84
CA GLY A 239 -12.92 11.11 3.67
C GLY A 239 -13.85 9.94 4.02
N VAL A 240 -13.44 9.02 4.89
CA VAL A 240 -14.21 7.81 5.27
C VAL A 240 -14.90 8.08 6.60
N GLY A 241 -16.15 7.64 6.75
CA GLY A 241 -16.94 7.78 7.98
C GLY A 241 -16.16 7.41 9.25
N GLY A 242 -16.50 8.07 10.36
CA GLY A 242 -15.80 7.96 11.65
C GLY A 242 -15.62 6.54 12.18
N VAL A 243 -14.85 6.39 13.25
CA VAL A 243 -14.63 5.08 13.89
C VAL A 243 -15.96 4.54 14.41
N SER A 244 -16.25 3.27 14.14
CA SER A 244 -17.41 2.59 14.71
C SER A 244 -17.19 2.31 16.20
N ASP A 245 -18.19 2.53 17.05
CA ASP A 245 -18.14 2.26 18.50
C ASP A 245 -18.16 0.75 18.86
N VAL A 246 -17.90 -0.12 17.90
CA VAL A 246 -17.93 -1.58 18.09
C VAL A 246 -16.61 -2.01 18.74
N THR A 247 -16.70 -2.65 19.90
CA THR A 247 -15.54 -3.11 20.67
C THR A 247 -15.06 -4.50 20.28
N ASP A 248 -15.95 -5.36 19.77
CA ASP A 248 -15.64 -6.65 19.13
C ASP A 248 -16.35 -6.74 17.79
N ALA A 249 -15.56 -6.66 16.72
CA ALA A 249 -16.00 -6.70 15.34
C ALA A 249 -15.58 -7.99 14.62
N TYR A 250 -15.01 -8.97 15.34
CA TYR A 250 -14.37 -10.14 14.73
C TYR A 250 -15.34 -10.98 13.88
N ALA A 251 -16.55 -11.21 14.39
CA ALA A 251 -17.61 -11.95 13.70
C ALA A 251 -18.61 -11.04 12.96
N VAL A 252 -18.49 -9.71 13.09
CA VAL A 252 -19.41 -8.77 12.45
C VAL A 252 -19.15 -8.74 10.94
N ARG A 253 -20.20 -8.98 10.14
CA ARG A 253 -20.11 -8.87 8.69
C ARG A 253 -20.19 -7.41 8.25
N PHE A 254 -19.27 -7.02 7.39
CA PHE A 254 -19.24 -5.71 6.75
C PHE A 254 -19.50 -5.87 5.26
N ASN A 255 -20.24 -4.93 4.66
CA ASN A 255 -20.44 -4.90 3.22
C ASN A 255 -19.46 -3.92 2.53
N ARG A 256 -19.46 -3.97 1.20
CA ARG A 256 -18.58 -3.14 0.36
C ARG A 256 -18.77 -1.64 0.58
N ARG A 257 -20.01 -1.19 0.84
CA ARG A 257 -20.32 0.23 1.08
C ARG A 257 -19.64 0.68 2.37
N THR A 258 -19.74 -0.11 3.43
CA THR A 258 -19.09 0.17 4.71
C THR A 258 -17.57 0.23 4.55
N ALA A 259 -16.96 -0.75 3.87
CA ALA A 259 -15.51 -0.76 3.63
C ALA A 259 -15.01 0.44 2.78
N ARG A 260 -15.85 0.96 1.88
CA ARG A 260 -15.52 2.10 1.00
C ARG A 260 -15.61 3.44 1.71
N ARG A 261 -16.71 3.71 2.42
CA ARG A 261 -17.04 5.05 2.92
C ARG A 261 -17.78 5.07 4.26
N GLY A 262 -18.21 3.92 4.78
CA GLY A 262 -18.95 3.87 6.04
C GLY A 262 -18.03 3.87 7.26
N PRO A 263 -18.61 3.94 8.47
CA PRO A 263 -17.88 3.73 9.71
C PRO A 263 -17.13 2.41 9.68
N TRP A 264 -15.86 2.42 10.10
CA TRP A 264 -15.03 1.22 10.12
C TRP A 264 -14.55 0.95 11.54
N PRO A 265 -14.58 -0.31 12.02
CA PRO A 265 -14.07 -0.63 13.35
C PRO A 265 -12.58 -0.29 13.48
N SER A 266 -12.15 0.04 14.69
CA SER A 266 -10.73 0.16 15.00
C SER A 266 -10.02 -1.18 14.75
N TYR A 267 -8.70 -1.13 14.58
CA TYR A 267 -7.93 -2.36 14.38
C TYR A 267 -8.04 -3.27 15.60
N ARG A 268 -8.06 -2.67 16.81
CA ARG A 268 -8.24 -3.37 18.08
C ARG A 268 -9.54 -4.17 18.14
N ALA A 269 -10.64 -3.65 17.61
CA ALA A 269 -11.93 -4.35 17.62
C ALA A 269 -11.94 -5.60 16.72
N LEU A 270 -11.08 -5.66 15.70
CA LEU A 270 -10.94 -6.84 14.83
C LEU A 270 -9.87 -7.82 15.35
N LEU A 271 -8.84 -7.32 16.03
CA LEU A 271 -7.71 -8.09 16.55
C LEU A 271 -7.98 -8.67 17.95
N THR A 272 -9.06 -9.44 18.07
CA THR A 272 -9.39 -10.23 19.27
C THR A 272 -8.28 -11.26 19.56
N PRO A 273 -8.21 -11.83 20.79
CA PRO A 273 -7.22 -12.86 21.10
C PRO A 273 -7.22 -14.03 20.11
N VAL A 274 -8.40 -14.52 19.74
CA VAL A 274 -8.56 -15.60 18.76
C VAL A 274 -8.03 -15.18 17.38
N ALA A 275 -8.34 -13.96 16.93
CA ALA A 275 -7.83 -13.45 15.65
C ALA A 275 -6.30 -13.38 15.65
N ARG A 276 -5.69 -12.88 16.74
CA ARG A 276 -4.24 -12.80 16.88
C ARG A 276 -3.58 -14.17 16.85
N GLU A 277 -4.15 -15.15 17.54
CA GLU A 277 -3.63 -16.51 17.55
C GLU A 277 -3.62 -17.13 16.15
N ARG A 278 -4.73 -16.99 15.40
CA ARG A 278 -4.84 -17.46 14.01
C ARG A 278 -3.85 -16.75 13.10
N LEU A 279 -3.74 -15.42 13.21
CA LEU A 279 -2.81 -14.61 12.42
C LEU A 279 -1.34 -14.93 12.72
N ALA A 280 -1.01 -15.22 13.98
CA ALA A 280 0.34 -15.61 14.36
C ALA A 280 0.77 -16.92 13.70
N ARG A 281 -0.16 -17.87 13.49
CA ARG A 281 0.10 -19.09 12.70
C ARG A 281 0.20 -18.81 11.21
N LEU A 282 -0.79 -18.11 10.65
CA LEU A 282 -0.86 -17.81 9.21
C LEU A 282 0.37 -17.04 8.71
N TYR A 283 0.83 -16.08 9.51
CA TYR A 283 1.93 -15.18 9.16
C TYR A 283 3.16 -15.40 10.05
N ALA A 284 3.40 -16.63 10.52
CA ALA A 284 4.49 -16.94 11.46
C ALA A 284 5.85 -16.39 11.01
N VAL A 285 6.18 -16.55 9.72
CA VAL A 285 7.43 -16.04 9.13
C VAL A 285 7.55 -14.51 9.18
N ASP A 286 6.42 -13.80 9.04
CA ASP A 286 6.40 -12.34 9.13
C ASP A 286 6.40 -11.88 10.58
N VAL A 287 5.77 -12.63 11.48
CA VAL A 287 5.76 -12.34 12.93
C VAL A 287 7.16 -12.47 13.49
N GLU A 288 7.84 -13.57 13.18
CA GLU A 288 9.25 -13.80 13.55
C GLU A 288 10.15 -12.67 13.02
N ALA A 289 9.98 -12.28 11.75
CA ALA A 289 10.83 -11.28 11.12
C ALA A 289 10.53 -9.84 11.58
N TYR A 290 9.26 -9.48 11.83
CA TYR A 290 8.82 -8.08 11.85
C TYR A 290 7.97 -7.65 13.05
N ALA A 291 7.40 -8.57 13.86
CA ALA A 291 6.49 -8.17 14.93
C ALA A 291 7.19 -7.62 16.19
N ASN A 292 8.45 -7.99 16.44
CA ASN A 292 9.16 -7.70 17.70
C ASN A 292 10.48 -6.94 17.51
N GLN A 293 10.65 -6.17 16.43
CA GLN A 293 11.88 -5.40 16.21
C GLN A 293 12.04 -4.32 17.31
N PRO A 294 13.08 -4.36 18.16
CA PRO A 294 13.24 -3.45 19.28
C PRO A 294 13.52 -2.03 18.78
N GLY A 295 12.63 -1.09 19.17
CA GLY A 295 12.68 0.30 18.69
C GLY A 295 11.55 1.23 19.16
N SER A 296 10.59 0.79 19.98
CA SER A 296 9.75 1.74 20.75
C SER A 296 9.08 1.10 21.98
N PRO A 297 9.12 1.76 23.15
CA PRO A 297 8.16 1.55 24.23
C PRO A 297 6.77 1.96 23.75
N GLY A 298 5.73 1.37 24.34
CA GLY A 298 4.33 1.56 23.97
C GLY A 298 3.99 3.00 23.60
N ALA A 299 3.71 3.23 22.32
CA ALA A 299 3.02 4.43 21.89
C ALA A 299 1.51 4.15 22.00
N PRO A 300 0.74 4.98 22.74
CA PRO A 300 -0.71 4.93 22.71
C PRO A 300 -1.18 5.24 21.29
N ASP A 301 -2.36 4.73 20.93
CA ASP A 301 -3.09 4.96 19.66
C ASP A 301 -2.58 6.19 18.91
N GLN A 302 -1.64 5.99 17.97
CA GLN A 302 -1.48 6.94 16.88
C GLN A 302 -2.59 6.64 15.89
N ASP A 303 -3.75 7.20 16.21
CA ASP A 303 -4.67 7.68 15.19
C ASP A 303 -3.83 8.31 14.07
N PRO A 304 -4.05 7.97 12.79
CA PRO A 304 -3.31 8.59 11.70
C PRO A 304 -3.46 10.11 11.85
N ALA A 305 -2.33 10.80 12.00
CA ALA A 305 -2.20 12.21 12.38
C ALA A 305 -3.43 13.06 12.03
N PRO A 306 -3.99 13.83 12.99
CA PRO A 306 -5.07 14.74 12.68
C PRO A 306 -4.58 15.69 11.59
N GLY A 307 -5.25 15.66 10.43
CA GLY A 307 -5.04 16.66 9.40
C GLY A 307 -5.21 18.06 10.01
N PRO A 308 -4.55 19.10 9.47
CA PRO A 308 -4.62 20.44 10.03
C PRO A 308 -6.10 20.84 10.16
N GLY A 309 -6.55 20.97 11.41
CA GLY A 309 -7.92 21.31 11.73
C GLY A 309 -8.31 22.58 10.99
N ARG A 310 -9.41 22.52 10.25
CA ARG A 310 -10.09 23.74 9.81
C ARG A 310 -10.48 24.50 11.07
N MET A 311 -9.77 25.59 11.37
CA MET A 311 -10.30 26.64 12.23
C MET A 311 -11.65 27.05 11.64
N ARG A 312 -12.73 26.76 12.37
CA ARG A 312 -14.01 27.38 12.12
C ARG A 312 -13.85 28.85 12.50
N SER A 313 -13.74 29.72 11.51
CA SER A 313 -13.97 31.15 11.68
C SER A 313 -15.42 31.34 12.10
N GLY A 314 -15.65 31.60 13.39
CA GLY A 314 -16.92 32.10 13.88
C GLY A 314 -17.17 33.48 13.31
N HIS A 315 -18.05 33.59 12.32
CA HIS A 315 -18.69 34.87 12.00
C HIS A 315 -19.82 35.07 13.02
N GLY A 316 -19.56 35.93 14.00
CA GLY A 316 -20.61 36.52 14.81
C GLY A 316 -21.49 37.41 13.94
N GLN A 317 -22.74 37.01 13.72
CA GLN A 317 -23.78 37.96 13.32
C GLN A 317 -24.32 38.61 14.59
N ALA A 318 -23.94 39.87 14.79
CA ALA A 318 -24.59 40.76 15.73
C ALA A 318 -25.95 41.18 15.14
N SER A 319 -27.04 40.70 15.73
CA SER A 319 -28.38 41.20 15.47
C SER A 319 -28.50 42.62 16.03
N ARG A 320 -28.60 43.62 15.14
CA ARG A 320 -29.05 44.97 15.49
C ARG A 320 -30.56 44.92 15.77
N VAL A 321 -30.91 45.15 17.03
CA VAL A 321 -32.28 45.53 17.43
C VAL A 321 -32.46 47.00 17.04
N ILE A 322 -33.37 47.27 16.10
CA ILE A 322 -33.91 48.60 15.84
C ILE A 322 -35.23 48.69 16.60
N LEU A 323 -35.25 49.53 17.64
CA LEU A 323 -36.47 50.00 18.28
C LEU A 323 -37.12 51.05 17.39
N ALA A 324 -38.45 50.97 17.24
CA ALA A 324 -39.30 52.08 16.81
C ALA A 324 -40.54 52.13 17.72
N PRO A 325 -41.12 53.32 17.93
CA PRO A 325 -41.67 53.71 19.22
C PRO A 325 -43.18 53.53 19.31
N LYS A 326 -43.66 53.36 20.55
CA LYS A 326 -44.84 54.03 21.10
C LYS A 326 -44.73 54.07 22.61
#